data_AF-A0AA96IV14-F1
#
_entry.id   AF-A0AA96IV14-F1
#
_cell.length_a   1.000
_cell.length_b   1.000
_cell.length_c   1.000
_cell.angle_alpha   90.00
_cell.angle_beta   90.00
_cell.angle_gamma   90.00
#
_symmetry.space_group_name_H-M   'P 1'
#
loop_
_entity.id
_entity.type
_entity.pdbx_description
1 polymer ?
#
loop_
_entity_poly.entity_id
_entity_poly.type
_entity_poly.pdbx_seq_one_letter_code
_entity_poly.pdbx_strand_id
1 'polypeptide(L)'
;MTSTAKAPLVGVVMGSRSDWETMEHAAGVLTELGVPHEVRVVSAHRTPDLLFRYAEEASARGIQVIVAGAGGAAHLPGMLAAKTRLPVLGVPVQSKALNGMDSLLSIAQMPAGIPVGTLAIGRAGAVNAGLLAAAVLALHDPALAAALDAYRARQTQSVLDHPDPRQ
;
A
#
# COMPACT_ATOMS: atom_id res chain seq x y z
N MET A 1 16.14 15.28 24.19
CA MET A 1 16.56 14.72 22.89
C MET A 1 15.31 14.29 22.15
N THR A 2 14.72 15.17 21.35
CA THR A 2 13.55 14.86 20.53
C THR A 2 14.03 13.98 19.37
N SER A 3 13.63 12.71 19.38
CA SER A 3 13.76 11.83 18.23
C SER A 3 13.09 12.52 17.04
N THR A 4 13.88 13.01 16.09
CA THR A 4 13.36 13.51 14.81
C THR A 4 12.88 12.30 14.04
N ALA A 5 11.60 11.94 14.22
CA ALA A 5 10.95 10.90 13.44
C ALA A 5 11.21 11.17 11.95
N LYS A 6 11.75 10.19 11.23
CA LYS A 6 12.01 10.31 9.79
C LYS A 6 10.70 10.68 9.09
N ALA A 7 10.76 11.66 8.20
CA ALA A 7 9.60 12.04 7.39
C ALA A 7 9.11 10.83 6.57
N PRO A 8 7.78 10.61 6.46
CA PRO A 8 7.25 9.44 5.79
C PRO A 8 7.53 9.49 4.28
N LEU A 9 7.99 8.36 3.72
CA LEU A 9 8.18 8.14 2.29
C LEU A 9 6.97 7.44 1.66
N VAL A 10 6.23 6.64 2.45
CA VAL A 10 5.04 5.93 2.00
C VAL A 10 3.81 6.39 2.79
N GLY A 11 2.73 6.70 2.08
CA GLY A 11 1.42 6.96 2.68
C GLY A 11 0.55 5.71 2.62
N VAL A 12 0.28 5.08 3.76
CA VAL A 12 -0.68 3.95 3.86
C VAL A 12 -2.05 4.51 4.26
N VAL A 13 -2.96 4.57 3.30
CA VAL A 13 -4.29 5.17 3.45
C VAL A 13 -5.41 4.17 3.22
N MET A 14 -6.51 4.34 3.97
CA MET A 14 -7.66 3.43 3.89
C MET A 14 -8.99 4.14 4.14
N GLY A 15 -10.08 3.60 3.60
CA GLY A 15 -11.39 4.25 3.64
C GLY A 15 -12.08 4.26 5.01
N SER A 16 -11.68 3.35 5.90
CA SER A 16 -12.31 3.14 7.21
C SER A 16 -11.37 2.44 8.20
N ARG A 17 -11.75 2.42 9.48
CA ARG A 17 -11.02 1.67 10.50
C ARG A 17 -11.10 0.16 10.30
N SER A 18 -12.17 -0.37 9.70
CA SER A 18 -12.30 -1.81 9.46
C SER A 18 -11.36 -2.29 8.36
N ASP A 19 -10.97 -1.42 7.42
CA ASP A 19 -9.98 -1.76 6.40
C ASP A 19 -8.58 -2.00 7.00
N TRP A 20 -8.33 -1.54 8.23
CA TRP A 20 -7.03 -1.69 8.91
C TRP A 20 -6.63 -3.15 9.09
N GLU A 21 -7.57 -4.07 9.32
CA GLU A 21 -7.30 -5.52 9.42
C GLU A 21 -6.59 -6.05 8.17
N THR A 22 -6.86 -5.48 6.99
CA THR A 22 -6.11 -5.80 5.77
C THR A 22 -4.84 -4.96 5.64
N MET A 23 -4.95 -3.65 5.86
CA MET A 23 -3.90 -2.69 5.53
C MET A 23 -2.74 -2.67 6.53
N GLU A 24 -2.91 -3.20 7.74
CA GLU A 24 -1.83 -3.33 8.73
C GLU A 24 -0.67 -4.17 8.20
N HIS A 25 -0.95 -5.12 7.30
CA HIS A 25 0.08 -5.96 6.69
C HIS A 25 0.99 -5.17 5.74
N ALA A 26 0.48 -4.11 5.09
CA ALA A 26 1.34 -3.20 4.32
C ALA A 26 2.27 -2.41 5.24
N ALA A 27 1.73 -1.86 6.33
CA ALA A 27 2.50 -1.12 7.34
C ALA A 27 3.54 -2.01 8.05
N GLY A 28 3.19 -3.27 8.34
CA GLY A 28 4.08 -4.25 8.94
C GLY A 28 5.31 -4.54 8.08
N VAL A 29 5.11 -4.79 6.77
CA VAL A 29 6.21 -5.00 5.82
C VAL A 29 7.10 -3.77 5.70
N LEU A 30 6.50 -2.57 5.59
CA LEU A 30 7.26 -1.32 5.52
C LEU A 30 8.08 -1.10 6.80
N THR A 31 7.53 -1.46 7.96
CA THR A 31 8.24 -1.43 9.25
C THR A 31 9.42 -2.41 9.25
N GLU A 32 9.22 -3.66 8.82
CA GLU A 32 10.28 -4.68 8.73
C GLU A 32 11.44 -4.23 7.84
N LEU A 33 11.12 -3.58 6.72
CA LEU A 33 12.10 -3.06 5.77
C LEU A 33 12.68 -1.69 6.17
N GLY A 34 12.26 -1.13 7.31
CA GLY A 34 12.76 0.15 7.81
C GLY A 34 12.33 1.37 6.97
N VAL A 35 11.25 1.25 6.19
CA VAL A 35 10.71 2.33 5.35
C VAL A 35 9.84 3.26 6.21
N PRO A 36 10.20 4.56 6.34
CA PRO A 36 9.35 5.53 7.04
C PRO A 36 8.01 5.66 6.32
N HIS A 37 6.92 5.50 7.05
CA HIS A 37 5.57 5.58 6.50
C HIS A 37 4.61 6.19 7.50
N GLU A 38 3.50 6.68 6.99
CA GLU A 38 2.35 7.09 7.82
C GLU A 38 1.14 6.23 7.53
N VAL A 39 0.24 6.14 8.51
CA VAL A 39 -1.03 5.42 8.41
C VAL A 39 -2.17 6.39 8.66
N ARG A 40 -3.14 6.49 7.74
CA ARG A 40 -4.31 7.38 7.90
C ARG A 40 -5.60 6.76 7.38
N VAL A 41 -6.71 7.12 8.02
CA VAL A 41 -8.06 6.90 7.47
C VAL A 41 -8.43 8.10 6.61
N VAL A 42 -8.68 7.88 5.33
CA VAL A 42 -9.10 8.86 4.33
C VAL A 42 -10.24 8.25 3.53
N SER A 43 -11.47 8.66 3.81
CA SER A 43 -12.66 8.09 3.17
C SER A 43 -13.00 8.87 1.90
N ALA A 44 -12.98 8.18 0.74
CA ALA A 44 -13.37 8.80 -0.53
C ALA A 44 -14.81 9.33 -0.51
N HIS A 45 -15.73 8.60 0.11
CA HIS A 45 -17.15 8.96 0.10
C HIS A 45 -17.56 9.86 1.27
N ARG A 46 -16.91 9.74 2.44
CA ARG A 46 -17.28 10.51 3.64
C ARG A 46 -16.42 11.76 3.88
N THR A 47 -15.20 11.78 3.35
CA THR A 47 -14.24 12.88 3.52
C THR A 47 -13.55 13.22 2.19
N PRO A 48 -14.29 13.52 1.10
CA PRO A 48 -13.72 13.75 -0.23
C PRO A 48 -12.72 14.92 -0.26
N ASP A 49 -12.99 16.02 0.46
CA ASP A 49 -12.07 17.17 0.51
C ASP A 49 -10.75 16.83 1.20
N LEU A 50 -10.79 15.97 2.23
CA LEU A 50 -9.58 15.45 2.87
C LEU A 50 -8.78 14.57 1.89
N LEU A 51 -9.46 13.74 1.09
CA LEU A 51 -8.81 12.93 0.06
C LEU A 51 -8.06 13.82 -0.93
N PHE A 52 -8.72 14.86 -1.44
CA PHE A 52 -8.14 15.76 -2.43
C PHE A 52 -6.92 16.48 -1.85
N ARG A 53 -7.08 17.06 -0.66
CA ARG A 53 -5.99 17.72 0.06
C ARG A 53 -4.82 16.77 0.32
N TYR A 54 -5.10 15.55 0.77
CA TYR A 54 -4.08 14.54 1.03
C TYR A 54 -3.24 14.25 -0.23
N ALA A 55 -3.90 13.99 -1.36
CA ALA A 55 -3.23 13.67 -2.62
C ALA A 55 -2.41 14.85 -3.18
N GLU A 56 -2.97 16.06 -3.12
CA GLU A 56 -2.33 17.28 -3.62
C GLU A 56 -1.07 17.64 -2.81
N GLU A 57 -1.13 17.48 -1.48
CA GLU A 57 -0.02 17.81 -0.58
C GLU A 57 1.03 16.70 -0.46
N ALA A 58 0.70 15.44 -0.80
CA ALA A 58 1.54 14.27 -0.55
C ALA A 58 2.99 14.45 -1.05
N SER A 59 3.16 14.90 -2.30
CA SER A 59 4.50 15.07 -2.88
C SER A 59 5.30 16.18 -2.19
N ALA A 60 4.67 17.30 -1.82
CA ALA A 60 5.34 18.38 -1.12
C ALA A 60 5.78 17.96 0.30
N ARG A 61 5.08 17.00 0.89
CA ARG A 61 5.40 16.41 2.19
C ARG A 61 6.49 15.32 2.14
N GLY A 62 7.03 15.01 0.95
CA GLY A 62 8.09 14.03 0.77
C GLY A 62 7.60 12.58 0.56
N ILE A 63 6.29 12.35 0.49
CA ILE A 63 5.75 11.04 0.10
C ILE A 63 6.16 10.76 -1.34
N GLN A 64 6.61 9.52 -1.58
CA GLN A 64 7.02 9.04 -2.90
C GLN A 64 6.08 7.96 -3.43
N VAL A 65 5.41 7.19 -2.57
CA VAL A 65 4.43 6.16 -2.97
C VAL A 65 3.22 6.21 -2.04
N ILE A 66 2.02 6.03 -2.59
CA ILE A 66 0.78 5.90 -1.82
C ILE A 66 0.25 4.48 -1.94
N VAL A 67 -0.02 3.82 -0.81
CA VAL A 67 -0.65 2.51 -0.72
C VAL A 67 -2.07 2.72 -0.19
N ALA A 68 -3.08 2.45 -1.01
CA ALA A 68 -4.47 2.78 -0.75
C ALA A 68 -5.37 1.54 -0.70
N GLY A 69 -6.04 1.31 0.43
CA GLY A 69 -6.96 0.19 0.64
C GLY A 69 -8.43 0.61 0.70
N ALA A 70 -9.30 -0.06 -0.05
CA ALA A 70 -10.75 0.14 0.04
C ALA A 70 -11.54 -1.11 -0.41
N GLY A 71 -12.75 -1.27 0.12
CA GLY A 71 -13.65 -2.38 -0.20
C GLY A 71 -14.97 -1.93 -0.85
N GLY A 72 -15.62 -2.84 -1.59
CA GLY A 72 -16.90 -2.57 -2.26
C GLY A 72 -16.73 -1.68 -3.49
N ALA A 73 -17.48 -0.58 -3.57
CA ALA A 73 -17.27 0.48 -4.56
C ALA A 73 -16.00 1.30 -4.22
N ALA A 74 -14.85 0.68 -4.42
CA ALA A 74 -13.57 1.07 -3.84
C ALA A 74 -12.87 2.24 -4.57
N HIS A 75 -13.42 3.45 -4.46
CA HIS A 75 -12.95 4.63 -5.22
C HIS A 75 -11.68 5.31 -4.67
N LEU A 76 -11.25 4.98 -3.44
CA LEU A 76 -10.13 5.67 -2.79
C LEU A 76 -8.84 5.67 -3.64
N PRO A 77 -8.36 4.53 -4.18
CA PRO A 77 -7.10 4.53 -4.94
C PRO A 77 -7.19 5.36 -6.23
N GLY A 78 -8.27 5.20 -7.01
CA GLY A 78 -8.44 5.92 -8.27
C GLY A 78 -8.56 7.44 -8.08
N MET A 79 -9.28 7.88 -7.05
CA MET A 79 -9.44 9.31 -6.76
C MET A 79 -8.15 9.95 -6.21
N LEU A 80 -7.34 9.21 -5.45
CA LEU A 80 -6.00 9.67 -5.07
C LEU A 80 -5.12 9.86 -6.31
N ALA A 81 -5.08 8.85 -7.20
CA ALA A 81 -4.30 8.90 -8.43
C ALA A 81 -4.73 10.04 -9.37
N ALA A 82 -6.01 10.39 -9.39
CA ALA A 82 -6.51 11.53 -10.17
C ALA A 82 -6.00 12.90 -9.67
N LYS A 83 -5.49 12.97 -8.44
CA LYS A 83 -5.11 14.21 -7.75
C LYS A 83 -3.63 14.30 -7.42
N THR A 84 -2.83 13.30 -7.80
CA THR A 84 -1.39 13.29 -7.55
C THR A 84 -0.63 12.61 -8.68
N ARG A 85 0.61 13.05 -8.91
CA ARG A 85 1.54 12.40 -9.87
C ARG A 85 2.34 11.25 -9.25
N LEU A 86 2.22 11.03 -7.94
CA LEU A 86 2.90 9.94 -7.26
C LEU A 86 2.29 8.60 -7.68
N PRO A 87 3.08 7.51 -7.73
CA PRO A 87 2.58 6.15 -7.85
C PRO A 87 1.55 5.85 -6.75
N VAL A 88 0.36 5.38 -7.17
CA VAL A 88 -0.68 4.88 -6.27
C VAL A 88 -0.84 3.37 -6.47
N LEU A 89 -0.69 2.63 -5.37
CA LEU A 89 -0.84 1.20 -5.29
C LEU A 89 -2.17 0.86 -4.61
N GLY A 90 -3.07 0.20 -5.33
CA GLY A 90 -4.41 -0.13 -4.86
C GLY A 90 -4.49 -1.53 -4.26
N VAL A 91 -5.03 -1.64 -3.05
CA VAL A 91 -5.31 -2.91 -2.37
C VAL A 91 -6.82 -3.12 -2.28
N PRO A 92 -7.39 -4.06 -3.06
CA PRO A 92 -8.79 -4.41 -2.94
C PRO A 92 -9.07 -5.11 -1.60
N VAL A 93 -9.80 -4.45 -0.69
CA VAL A 93 -10.22 -5.06 0.58
C VAL A 93 -11.38 -6.02 0.32
N GLN A 94 -11.35 -7.19 0.96
CA GLN A 94 -12.38 -8.21 0.77
C GLN A 94 -13.75 -7.70 1.26
N SER A 95 -14.72 -7.64 0.35
CA SER A 95 -16.11 -7.32 0.68
C SER A 95 -16.86 -8.56 1.16
N LYS A 96 -17.89 -8.38 1.99
CA LYS A 96 -18.65 -9.49 2.59
C LYS A 96 -19.45 -10.30 1.55
N ALA A 97 -20.06 -9.63 0.58
CA ALA A 97 -21.00 -10.28 -0.36
C ALA A 97 -20.30 -10.84 -1.60
N LEU A 98 -19.31 -10.11 -2.13
CA LEU A 98 -18.66 -10.42 -3.42
C LEU A 98 -17.20 -10.83 -3.28
N ASN A 99 -16.74 -11.10 -2.05
CA ASN A 99 -15.39 -11.53 -1.73
C ASN A 99 -14.30 -10.62 -2.34
N GLY A 100 -14.57 -9.33 -2.45
CA GLY A 100 -13.65 -8.33 -3.00
C GLY A 100 -13.56 -8.29 -4.52
N MET A 101 -14.39 -9.02 -5.27
CA MET A 101 -14.46 -8.87 -6.73
C MET A 101 -14.93 -7.47 -7.14
N ASP A 102 -15.92 -6.94 -6.43
CA ASP A 102 -16.36 -5.55 -6.53
C ASP A 102 -15.21 -4.56 -6.23
N SER A 103 -14.47 -4.80 -5.15
CA SER A 103 -13.29 -4.00 -4.80
C SER A 103 -12.24 -4.04 -5.90
N LEU A 104 -11.94 -5.24 -6.42
CA LEU A 104 -10.91 -5.46 -7.43
C LEU A 104 -11.25 -4.71 -8.71
N LEU A 105 -12.46 -4.90 -9.24
CA LEU A 105 -12.87 -4.27 -10.49
C LEU A 105 -13.00 -2.75 -10.33
N SER A 106 -13.42 -2.26 -9.15
CA SER A 106 -13.50 -0.82 -8.87
C SER A 106 -12.13 -0.13 -8.82
N ILE A 107 -11.05 -0.87 -8.57
CA ILE A 107 -9.69 -0.35 -8.45
C ILE A 107 -8.89 -0.59 -9.74
N ALA A 108 -8.93 -1.80 -10.30
CA ALA A 108 -8.05 -2.23 -11.39
C ALA A 108 -8.47 -1.67 -12.75
N GLN A 109 -9.77 -1.47 -12.98
CA GLN A 109 -10.32 -1.11 -14.29
C GLN A 109 -10.30 0.40 -14.56
N MET A 110 -9.23 1.08 -14.15
CA MET A 110 -9.03 2.49 -14.47
C MET A 110 -8.93 2.68 -15.99
N PRO A 111 -9.71 3.59 -16.58
CA PRO A 111 -9.52 3.97 -17.98
C PRO A 111 -8.12 4.54 -18.24
N ALA A 112 -7.69 4.52 -19.50
CA ALA A 112 -6.39 5.06 -19.89
C ALA A 112 -6.25 6.53 -19.48
N GLY A 113 -5.14 6.87 -18.82
CA GLY A 113 -4.78 8.22 -18.41
C GLY A 113 -4.42 8.36 -16.93
N ILE A 114 -5.13 7.68 -16.04
CA ILE A 114 -4.92 7.76 -14.58
C ILE A 114 -4.66 6.36 -14.02
N PRO A 115 -3.40 5.94 -13.84
CA PRO A 115 -3.08 4.57 -13.48
C PRO A 115 -3.21 4.30 -11.96
N VAL A 116 -3.59 3.06 -11.62
CA VAL A 116 -3.47 2.49 -10.28
C VAL A 116 -2.81 1.12 -10.39
N GLY A 117 -1.65 0.94 -9.74
CA GLY A 117 -1.01 -0.37 -9.65
C GLY A 117 -1.80 -1.25 -8.67
N THR A 118 -2.62 -2.17 -9.18
CA THR A 118 -3.54 -2.94 -8.33
C THR A 118 -2.95 -4.28 -7.93
N LEU A 119 -3.09 -4.64 -6.65
CA LEU A 119 -2.59 -5.88 -6.08
C LEU A 119 -3.73 -6.89 -5.86
N ALA A 120 -3.38 -8.08 -5.36
CA ALA A 120 -4.35 -9.12 -5.01
C ALA A 120 -5.38 -8.63 -3.98
N ILE A 121 -6.52 -9.31 -3.89
CA ILE A 121 -7.54 -9.02 -2.86
C ILE A 121 -7.00 -9.37 -1.46
N GLY A 122 -7.27 -8.51 -0.47
CA GLY A 122 -7.04 -8.78 0.95
C GLY A 122 -5.57 -8.74 1.39
N ARG A 123 -5.25 -9.55 2.41
CA ARG A 123 -3.94 -9.58 3.08
C ARG A 123 -2.75 -9.72 2.11
N ALA A 124 -2.84 -10.63 1.14
CA ALA A 124 -1.77 -10.83 0.17
C ALA A 124 -1.50 -9.55 -0.65
N GLY A 125 -2.55 -8.82 -1.01
CA GLY A 125 -2.45 -7.54 -1.68
C GLY A 125 -1.77 -6.47 -0.84
N ALA A 126 -2.14 -6.38 0.45
CA ALA A 126 -1.54 -5.42 1.37
C ALA A 126 -0.03 -5.68 1.58
N VAL A 127 0.36 -6.93 1.83
CA VAL A 127 1.78 -7.33 1.91
C VAL A 127 2.53 -6.94 0.64
N ASN A 128 1.98 -7.32 -0.52
CA ASN A 128 2.63 -7.04 -1.80
C ASN A 128 2.65 -5.56 -2.17
N ALA A 129 1.67 -4.76 -1.72
CA ALA A 129 1.69 -3.32 -1.92
C ALA A 129 2.81 -2.65 -1.11
N GLY A 130 3.04 -3.11 0.14
CA GLY A 130 4.20 -2.70 0.93
C GLY A 130 5.53 -3.08 0.28
N LEU A 131 5.65 -4.33 -0.21
CA LEU A 131 6.85 -4.80 -0.92
C LEU A 131 7.08 -4.04 -2.23
N LEU A 132 6.04 -3.78 -3.01
CA LEU A 132 6.14 -3.04 -4.27
C LEU A 132 6.50 -1.58 -4.02
N ALA A 133 5.93 -0.95 -2.98
CA ALA A 133 6.36 0.39 -2.56
C ALA A 133 7.84 0.41 -2.18
N ALA A 134 8.32 -0.57 -1.40
CA ALA A 134 9.74 -0.69 -1.07
C ALA A 134 10.61 -0.92 -2.31
N ALA A 135 10.16 -1.72 -3.28
CA ALA A 135 10.88 -1.95 -4.53
C ALA A 135 11.00 -0.68 -5.38
N VAL A 136 9.96 0.17 -5.43
CA VAL A 136 10.02 1.47 -6.10
C VAL A 136 11.07 2.37 -5.44
N LEU A 137 11.08 2.45 -4.11
CA LEU A 137 12.05 3.26 -3.37
C LEU A 137 13.48 2.74 -3.49
N ALA A 138 13.66 1.40 -3.50
CA ALA A 138 14.95 0.73 -3.60
C ALA A 138 15.71 1.05 -4.89
N LEU A 139 15.02 1.51 -5.95
CA LEU A 139 15.68 1.98 -7.18
C LEU A 139 16.68 3.14 -6.93
N HIS A 140 16.50 3.88 -5.82
CA HIS A 140 17.31 5.04 -5.47
C HIS A 140 17.86 4.99 -4.03
N ASP A 141 17.62 3.89 -3.31
CA ASP A 141 18.11 3.65 -1.95
C ASP A 141 18.84 2.29 -1.90
N PRO A 142 20.18 2.28 -2.02
CA PRO A 142 20.96 1.04 -2.00
C PRO A 142 20.85 0.24 -0.70
N ALA A 143 20.60 0.92 0.44
CA ALA A 143 20.44 0.23 1.72
C ALA A 143 19.09 -0.49 1.76
N LEU A 144 18.02 0.15 1.28
CA LEU A 144 16.72 -0.48 1.14
C LEU A 144 16.73 -1.61 0.09
N ALA A 145 17.46 -1.45 -1.01
CA ALA A 145 17.66 -2.50 -2.00
C ALA A 145 18.26 -3.76 -1.36
N ALA A 146 19.34 -3.61 -0.59
CA ALA A 146 19.95 -4.72 0.14
C ALA A 146 19.00 -5.35 1.18
N ALA A 147 18.20 -4.54 1.88
CA ALA A 147 17.19 -5.04 2.82
C ALA A 147 16.08 -5.85 2.12
N LEU A 148 15.64 -5.40 0.95
CA LEU A 148 14.64 -6.09 0.13
C LEU A 148 15.19 -7.40 -0.45
N ASP A 149 16.44 -7.42 -0.92
CA ASP A 149 17.11 -8.64 -1.39
C ASP A 149 17.23 -9.66 -0.26
N ALA A 150 17.65 -9.21 0.93
CA ALA A 150 17.72 -10.07 2.11
C ALA A 150 16.33 -10.60 2.50
N TYR A 151 15.28 -9.78 2.42
CA TYR A 151 13.90 -10.24 2.64
C TYR A 151 13.53 -11.38 1.68
N ARG A 152 13.79 -11.20 0.38
CA ARG A 152 13.50 -12.22 -0.66
C ARG A 152 14.31 -13.49 -0.46
N ALA A 153 15.57 -13.37 -0.06
CA ALA A 153 16.42 -14.52 0.27
C ALA A 153 15.86 -15.30 1.47
N ARG A 154 15.42 -14.61 2.54
CA ARG A 154 14.77 -15.26 3.70
C ARG A 154 13.49 -16.01 3.32
N GLN A 155 12.64 -15.41 2.47
CA GLN A 155 11.41 -16.09 1.99
C GLN A 155 11.75 -17.38 1.23
N THR A 156 12.78 -17.33 0.38
CA THR A 156 13.26 -18.51 -0.34
C THR A 156 13.78 -19.56 0.63
N GLN A 157 14.65 -19.15 1.55
CA GLN A 157 15.27 -20.06 2.52
C GLN A 157 14.23 -20.71 3.44
N SER A 158 13.20 -19.98 3.86
CA SER A 158 12.11 -20.53 4.69
C SER A 158 11.38 -21.70 4.03
N VAL A 159 11.26 -21.72 2.69
CA VAL A 159 10.66 -22.84 1.96
C VAL A 159 11.66 -24.00 1.85
N LEU A 160 12.93 -23.70 1.60
CA LEU A 160 13.99 -24.70 1.49
C LEU A 160 14.27 -25.42 2.82
N ASP A 161 14.15 -24.70 3.94
CA ASP A 161 14.33 -25.24 5.29
C ASP A 161 13.13 -26.09 5.75
N HIS A 162 11.96 -25.86 5.16
CA HIS A 162 10.71 -26.56 5.50
C HIS A 162 10.04 -27.17 4.26
N PRO A 163 10.71 -28.10 3.55
CA PRO A 163 10.22 -28.64 2.28
C PRO A 163 9.12 -29.70 2.46
N ASP A 164 9.02 -30.32 3.64
CA ASP A 164 8.01 -31.33 3.96
C ASP A 164 6.82 -30.69 4.68
N PRO A 165 5.62 -30.64 4.08
CA PRO A 165 4.44 -29.99 4.68
C PRO A 165 3.87 -30.74 5.89
N ARG A 166 4.45 -31.88 6.28
CA ARG A 166 4.04 -32.68 7.45
C ARG A 166 4.85 -32.41 8.71
N GLN A 167 5.96 -31.68 8.59
CA GLN A 167 6.81 -31.29 9.72
C GLN A 167 6.27 -30.03 10.41
#